data_AF-A0A9D8VNI0-F1
#
_entry.id   AF-A0A9D8VNI0-F1
#
_cell.length_a   1.000
_cell.length_b   1.000
_cell.length_c   1.000
_cell.angle_alpha   90.00
_cell.angle_beta   90.00
_cell.angle_gamma   90.00
#
_symmetry.space_group_name_H-M   'P 1'
#
loop_
_entity.id
_entity.type
_entity.pdbx_description
1 polymer ?
#
loop_
_entity_poly.entity_id
_entity_poly.type
_entity_poly.pdbx_seq_one_letter_code
_entity_poly.pdbx_strand_id
1 'polypeptide(L)' 'MTARTNKALDMARMMIKQAKLLKGAGLIAEATDLAKRAIAINTLGHETMRLQVQPVRIADRRR' A
#
# COMPACT_ATOMS: atom_id res chain seq x y z
N MET A 1 16.62 -1.25 -12.59
CA MET A 1 15.48 -1.78 -11.80
C MET A 1 14.94 -0.65 -10.93
N THR A 2 13.93 0.10 -11.37
CA THR A 2 13.43 1.26 -10.63
C THR A 2 11.93 1.16 -10.41
N ALA A 3 11.52 0.17 -9.61
CA ALA A 3 10.31 0.31 -8.82
C ALA A 3 10.79 0.66 -7.41
N ARG A 4 10.66 1.91 -6.98
CA ARG A 4 10.76 2.23 -5.55
C ARG A 4 9.64 1.45 -4.89
N THR A 5 9.96 0.26 -4.37
CA THR A 5 9.03 -0.54 -3.58
C THR A 5 8.67 0.28 -2.36
N ASN A 6 7.43 0.76 -2.32
CA ASN A 6 6.94 1.49 -1.17
C ASN A 6 6.70 0.45 -0.06
N LYS A 7 7.67 0.35 0.85
CA LYS A 7 7.69 -0.63 1.95
C LYS A 7 6.35 -0.67 2.71
N ALA A 8 5.67 0.48 2.84
CA ALA A 8 4.35 0.55 3.48
C ALA A 8 3.28 -0.21 2.70
N LEU A 9 3.23 -0.08 1.38
CA LEU A 9 2.25 -0.78 0.53
C LEU A 9 2.52 -2.30 0.52
N ASP A 10 3.78 -2.71 0.47
CA ASP A 10 4.14 -4.13 0.52
C ASP A 10 3.81 -4.74 1.89
N MET A 11 4.06 -4.01 2.98
CA MET A 11 3.67 -4.40 4.33
C MET A 11 2.15 -4.55 4.45
N ALA A 12 1.38 -3.57 3.97
CA ALA A 12 -0.09 -3.64 3.98
C ALA A 12 -0.62 -4.88 3.23
N ARG A 13 -0.03 -5.21 2.07
CA ARG A 13 -0.39 -6.42 1.31
C ARG A 13 -0.10 -7.70 2.08
N MET A 14 1.03 -7.79 2.77
CA MET A 14 1.35 -8.95 3.61
C MET A 14 0.38 -9.08 4.78
N MET A 15 0.04 -7.97 5.44
CA MET A 15 -0.91 -7.98 6.55
C MET A 15 -2.32 -8.39 6.11
N ILE A 16 -2.78 -7.98 4.92
CA ILE A 16 -4.05 -8.45 4.36
C ILE A 16 -4.01 -9.97 4.11
N LYS A 17 -2.91 -10.51 3.60
CA LYS A 17 -2.76 -11.96 3.40
C LYS A 17 -2.84 -12.71 4.73
N GLN A 18 -2.15 -12.21 5.76
CA GLN A 18 -2.20 -12.80 7.09
C GLN A 18 -3.60 -12.70 7.71
N ALA A 19 -4.31 -11.59 7.53
CA ALA A 19 -5.70 -11.43 7.99
C ALA A 19 -6.63 -12.47 7.34
N LYS A 20 -6.42 -12.81 6.05
CA LYS A 20 -7.17 -13.88 5.39
C LYS A 20 -6.88 -15.26 6.00
N LEU A 21 -5.62 -15.54 6.35
CA LEU A 21 -5.25 -16.79 7.02
C LEU A 21 -5.90 -16.89 8.41
N LEU A 22 -5.84 -15.82 9.20
CA LEU A 22 -6.50 -15.75 10.52
C LEU A 22 -8.01 -15.97 10.41
N LYS A 23 -8.65 -15.35 9.41
CA LYS A 23 -10.09 -15.56 9.14
C LYS A 23 -10.39 -17.01 8.81
N GLY A 24 -9.55 -17.64 7.99
CA GLY A 24 -9.68 -19.06 7.64
C GLY A 24 -9.48 -20.01 8.83
N ALA A 25 -8.69 -19.60 9.82
CA ALA A 25 -8.49 -20.33 11.08
C ALA A 25 -9.59 -20.09 12.13
N GLY A 26 -10.61 -19.29 11.82
CA GLY A 26 -11.69 -18.95 12.76
C GLY A 26 -11.36 -17.82 13.74
N LEU A 27 -10.17 -17.22 13.64
CA LEU A 27 -9.72 -16.07 14.45
C LEU A 27 -10.26 -14.76 13.86
N ILE A 28 -11.60 -14.59 13.92
CA ILE A 28 -12.31 -13.50 13.24
C ILE A 28 -11.97 -12.13 13.83
N ALA A 29 -11.80 -12.03 15.15
CA ALA A 29 -11.49 -10.78 15.82
C ALA A 29 -10.09 -10.26 15.42
N GLU A 30 -9.10 -11.14 15.48
CA GLU A 30 -7.70 -10.86 15.11
C GLU A 30 -7.58 -10.55 13.62
N ALA A 31 -8.28 -11.30 12.77
CA ALA A 31 -8.34 -11.02 11.35
C ALA A 31 -8.90 -9.62 11.06
N THR A 32 -9.96 -9.22 11.77
CA THR A 32 -10.60 -7.91 11.60
C THR A 32 -9.68 -6.78 12.06
N ASP A 33 -9.03 -6.93 13.22
CA ASP A 33 -8.09 -5.94 13.72
C ASP A 33 -6.89 -5.78 12.77
N LEU A 34 -6.31 -6.90 12.34
CA LEU A 34 -5.18 -6.89 11.41
C LEU A 34 -5.55 -6.27 10.05
N ALA A 35 -6.74 -6.54 9.54
CA ALA A 35 -7.23 -5.94 8.31
C ALA A 35 -7.40 -4.42 8.43
N LYS A 36 -7.95 -3.93 9.55
CA LYS A 36 -8.08 -2.47 9.81
C LYS A 36 -6.72 -1.79 9.80
N ARG A 37 -5.73 -2.36 10.48
CA ARG A 37 -4.35 -1.85 10.51
C ARG A 37 -3.72 -1.84 9.12
N ALA A 38 -3.91 -2.90 8.34
CA ALA A 38 -3.40 -2.98 6.99
C ALA A 38 -3.99 -1.91 6.06
N ILE A 39 -5.29 -1.63 6.18
CA ILE A 39 -5.97 -0.57 5.43
C ILE A 39 -5.37 0.80 5.78
N ALA A 40 -5.17 1.09 7.06
CA ALA A 40 -4.57 2.35 7.51
C ALA A 40 -3.16 2.57 6.90
N ILE A 41 -2.31 1.53 6.92
CA ILE A 41 -0.97 1.58 6.33
C ILE A 41 -1.04 1.75 4.81
N ASN A 42 -1.99 1.09 4.14
CA ASN A 42 -2.18 1.22 2.70
C ASN A 42 -2.54 2.66 2.32
N THR A 43 -3.46 3.29 3.06
CA THR A 43 -3.87 4.69 2.86
C THR A 43 -2.68 5.63 3.02
N LEU A 44 -1.92 5.50 4.12
CA LEU A 44 -0.70 6.30 4.36
C LEU A 44 0.35 6.10 3.25
N GLY A 45 0.52 4.85 2.79
CA GLY A 45 1.43 4.53 1.68
C GLY A 45 1.04 5.24 0.38
N HIS A 46 -0.26 5.31 0.07
CA HIS A 46 -0.77 6.03 -1.10
C HIS A 46 -0.67 7.55 -0.96
N GLU A 47 -0.97 8.11 0.21
CA GLU A 47 -0.78 9.55 0.50
C GLU A 47 0.67 9.96 0.30
N THR A 48 1.60 9.18 0.84
CA THR A 48 3.05 9.42 0.68
C THR A 48 3.49 9.37 -0.78
N MET A 49 2.91 8.50 -1.61
CA MET A 49 3.20 8.47 -3.05
C MET A 49 2.59 9.63 -3.81
N ARG A 50 1.37 10.07 -3.45
CA ARG A 50 0.72 11.22 -4.09
C ARG A 50 1.48 12.52 -3.86
N LEU A 51 2.10 12.67 -2.68
CA LEU A 51 2.93 13.82 -2.34
C LEU A 51 4.28 13.84 -3.08
N GLN A 52 4.69 12.73 -3.72
CA GLN A 52 5.87 12.76 -4.59
C GLN A 52 5.51 13.41 -5.92
N VAL A 53 6.00 14.63 -6.14
CA VAL A 53 5.93 15.33 -7.43
C VAL A 53 6.51 14.41 -8.50
N GLN A 54 5.64 13.87 -9.36
CA GLN A 54 6.09 13.12 -10.52
C GLN A 54 6.61 14.11 -11.56
N PRO A 55 7.81 13.91 -12.13
CA PRO A 55 8.32 14.80 -13.17
C PRO A 55 7.41 14.69 -14.40
N VAL A 56 6.65 15.76 -14.66
CA VAL A 56 5.88 15.88 -15.90
C VAL A 56 6.87 16.19 -17.00
N ARG A 57 6.99 15.30 -17.99
CA ARG A 57 7.75 15.58 -19.21
C ARG A 57 6.94 16.56 -20.03
N ILE A 58 7.28 17.85 -19.98
CA ILE A 58 6.77 18.83 -20.91
C ILE A 58 7.44 18.53 -22.24
N ALA A 59 6.67 18.05 -23.21
CA ALA A 59 7.14 17.91 -24.57
C ALA A 59 7.38 19.32 -25.12
N ASP A 60 8.64 19.75 -25.09
CA ASP A 60 9.06 21.01 -25.68
C ASP A 60 8.83 20.92 -27.20
N ARG A 61 7.73 21.53 -27.67
CA ARG A 61 7.49 21.71 -29.11
C ARG A 61 8.50 22.74 -29.58
N ARG A 62 9.68 22.27 -30.01
CA ARG A 62 10.64 23.09 -30.75
C ARG A 62 9.92 23.76 -31.91
N ARG A 63 9.97 25.08 -31.93
CA ARG A 63 9.56 25.95 -33.04
C ARG A 63 10.43 25.73 -34.26
#